data_AF-A0A6I2FV76-F1
#
_entry.id   AF-A0A6I2FV76-F1
#
_cell.length_a   1.000
_cell.length_b   1.000
_cell.length_c   1.000
_cell.angle_alpha   90.00
_cell.angle_beta   90.00
_cell.angle_gamma   90.00
#
_symmetry.space_group_name_H-M   'P 1'
#
loop_
_entity.id
_entity.type
_entity.pdbx_description
1 polymer ?
#
loop_
_entity_poly.entity_id
_entity_poly.type
_entity_poly.pdbx_seq_one_letter_code
_entity_poly.pdbx_strand_id
1 'polypeptide(L)'
;MRGHSSGSLYGAAAVFLFVLAVGAFITVAFATGALDSGIGRLAYKLRSRSFLLIIGIMVVFAIAGTVEGFAEETLGFYALLVPLTLALGYDRMTAVGAIIAGAGIGVLCSTVNPFATGTASSAADVPIGDGIVLRLAMLVVLTIVTVAYMLWYARRVKNDPEKSWSGWQPGDRDVKADDHEPDSLTKRQILVRWLVGLTFAFMIFAIIPWATVIKGPDAKSFGWELDWYFPELTALFLLARVRYDRYVKFIAPLMGILFVLICVFLAVAAWLG
;
A
#
# COMPACT_ATOMS: atom_id res chain seq x y z
N MET A 1 25.70 -4.20 -20.26
CA MET A 1 24.70 -4.79 -21.17
C MET A 1 24.51 -6.27 -20.84
N ARG A 2 23.51 -6.60 -20.02
CA ARG A 2 22.88 -7.92 -19.94
C ARG A 2 21.39 -7.64 -19.78
N GLY A 3 20.61 -8.13 -20.75
CA GLY A 3 19.21 -7.74 -20.93
C GLY A 3 18.30 -8.31 -19.86
N HIS A 4 17.39 -7.47 -19.38
CA HIS A 4 16.12 -7.89 -18.82
C HIS A 4 15.01 -7.32 -19.72
N SER A 5 14.45 -8.23 -20.52
CA SER A 5 13.03 -8.33 -20.85
C SER A 5 12.34 -7.14 -21.53
N SER A 6 12.53 -7.08 -22.83
CA SER A 6 11.73 -6.34 -23.81
C SER A 6 10.26 -6.83 -23.87
N GLY A 7 9.31 -5.95 -23.56
CA GLY A 7 7.89 -6.07 -23.93
C GLY A 7 6.92 -5.48 -22.89
N SER A 8 6.09 -4.50 -23.29
CA SER A 8 5.08 -3.85 -22.43
C SER A 8 4.09 -4.83 -21.75
N LEU A 9 3.88 -5.99 -22.38
CA LEU A 9 3.00 -7.06 -21.87
C LEU A 9 3.56 -7.75 -20.61
N TYR A 10 4.88 -7.92 -20.49
CA TYR A 10 5.52 -8.59 -19.35
C TYR A 10 5.47 -7.72 -18.09
N GLY A 11 5.64 -6.41 -18.21
CA GLY A 11 5.49 -5.47 -17.10
C GLY A 11 4.06 -5.44 -16.56
N ALA A 12 3.06 -5.36 -17.44
CA ALA A 12 1.65 -5.35 -17.06
C ALA A 12 1.21 -6.67 -16.38
N ALA A 13 1.68 -7.82 -16.86
CA ALA A 13 1.38 -9.12 -16.26
C ALA A 13 1.97 -9.27 -14.85
N ALA A 14 3.16 -8.71 -14.60
CA ALA A 14 3.81 -8.76 -13.29
C ALA A 14 3.08 -7.91 -12.25
N VAL A 15 2.68 -6.68 -12.61
CA VAL A 15 1.84 -5.81 -11.76
C VAL A 15 0.49 -6.46 -11.47
N PHE A 16 -0.13 -7.04 -12.49
CA PHE A 16 -1.40 -7.74 -12.34
C PHE A 16 -1.31 -8.91 -11.35
N LEU A 17 -0.30 -9.77 -11.49
CA LEU A 17 -0.09 -10.92 -10.59
C LEU A 17 0.22 -10.48 -9.16
N PHE A 18 0.92 -9.35 -8.99
CA PHE A 18 1.23 -8.77 -7.70
C PHE A 18 -0.03 -8.28 -6.96
N VAL A 19 -0.87 -7.47 -7.61
CA VAL A 19 -2.15 -7.00 -7.04
C VAL A 19 -3.03 -8.18 -6.62
N LEU A 20 -3.05 -9.22 -7.47
CA LEU A 20 -3.78 -10.45 -7.20
C LEU A 20 -3.17 -11.21 -6.01
N ALA A 21 -1.85 -11.28 -5.87
CA ALA A 21 -1.21 -11.90 -4.71
C ALA A 21 -1.48 -11.14 -3.40
N VAL A 22 -1.51 -9.82 -3.43
CA VAL A 22 -1.85 -8.96 -2.28
C VAL A 22 -3.29 -9.22 -1.83
N GLY A 23 -4.26 -9.24 -2.75
CA GLY A 23 -5.66 -9.57 -2.44
C GLY A 23 -5.83 -10.96 -1.80
N ALA A 24 -5.07 -11.94 -2.29
CA ALA A 24 -5.05 -13.31 -1.75
C ALA A 24 -4.51 -13.36 -0.32
N PHE A 25 -3.38 -12.70 -0.08
CA PHE A 25 -2.74 -12.60 1.22
C PHE A 25 -3.69 -11.98 2.26
N ILE A 26 -4.35 -10.89 1.89
CA ILE A 26 -5.25 -10.15 2.78
C ILE A 26 -6.47 -11.01 3.14
N THR A 27 -7.07 -11.69 2.16
CA THR A 27 -8.19 -12.61 2.39
C THR A 27 -7.83 -13.71 3.40
N VAL A 28 -6.63 -14.28 3.30
CA VAL A 28 -6.14 -15.29 4.26
C VAL A 28 -5.85 -14.66 5.62
N ALA A 29 -5.25 -13.47 5.66
CA ALA A 29 -4.98 -12.77 6.90
C ALA A 29 -6.27 -12.52 7.71
N PHE A 30 -7.38 -12.17 7.05
CA PHE A 30 -8.71 -12.10 7.66
C PHE A 30 -9.25 -13.46 8.08
N ALA A 31 -9.16 -14.49 7.23
CA ALA A 31 -9.68 -15.83 7.52
C ALA A 31 -8.98 -16.51 8.73
N THR A 32 -7.79 -16.06 9.12
CA THR A 32 -7.05 -16.61 10.26
C THR A 32 -7.39 -15.95 11.61
N GLY A 33 -8.17 -14.86 11.62
CA GLY A 33 -8.45 -14.07 12.83
C GLY A 33 -7.22 -13.35 13.42
N ALA A 34 -6.06 -13.45 12.76
CA ALA A 34 -4.82 -12.84 13.24
C ALA A 34 -4.92 -11.31 13.25
N LEU A 35 -5.64 -10.74 12.26
CA LEU A 35 -5.87 -9.31 12.17
C LEU A 35 -6.82 -8.79 13.26
N ASP A 36 -7.84 -9.54 13.66
CA ASP A 36 -8.80 -9.12 14.70
C ASP A 36 -8.09 -8.87 16.05
N SER A 37 -7.22 -9.80 16.45
CA SER A 37 -6.39 -9.66 17.67
C SER A 37 -5.37 -8.51 17.58
N GLY A 38 -4.90 -8.21 16.36
CA GLY A 38 -3.96 -7.12 16.10
C GLY A 38 -4.61 -5.74 16.14
N ILE A 39 -5.81 -5.62 15.55
CA ILE A 39 -6.62 -4.39 15.52
C ILE A 39 -6.98 -3.98 16.95
N GLY A 40 -7.55 -4.89 17.74
CA GLY A 40 -7.97 -4.58 19.12
C GLY A 40 -6.82 -4.07 19.99
N ARG A 41 -5.64 -4.70 19.88
CA ARG A 41 -4.45 -4.32 20.64
C ARG A 41 -3.82 -3.00 20.19
N LEU A 42 -3.83 -2.73 18.89
CA LEU A 42 -3.36 -1.47 18.35
C LEU A 42 -4.32 -0.32 18.71
N ALA A 43 -5.63 -0.56 18.62
CA ALA A 43 -6.67 0.37 19.04
C ALA A 43 -6.54 0.71 20.53
N TYR A 44 -6.39 -0.30 21.40
CA TYR A 44 -6.20 -0.11 22.83
C TYR A 44 -4.96 0.76 23.14
N LYS A 45 -3.81 0.46 22.52
CA LYS A 45 -2.56 1.20 22.76
C LYS A 45 -2.62 2.64 22.24
N LEU A 46 -3.32 2.86 21.13
CA LEU A 46 -3.43 4.17 20.50
C LEU A 46 -4.67 4.97 20.93
N ARG A 47 -5.55 4.43 21.78
CA ARG A 47 -6.82 5.11 22.17
C ARG A 47 -6.63 6.53 22.69
N SER A 48 -5.59 6.75 23.50
CA SER A 48 -5.27 8.07 24.08
C SER A 48 -4.54 9.00 23.11
N ARG A 49 -3.99 8.47 22.02
CA ARG A 49 -3.24 9.22 21.00
C ARG A 49 -3.67 8.81 19.59
N SER A 50 -4.98 8.69 19.38
CA SER A 50 -5.56 8.11 18.16
C SER A 50 -5.19 8.89 16.89
N PHE A 51 -4.84 10.17 17.03
CA PHE A 51 -4.31 11.01 15.95
C PHE A 51 -2.96 10.50 15.41
N LEU A 52 -2.13 9.84 16.22
CA LEU A 52 -0.85 9.27 15.77
C LEU A 52 -1.05 8.13 14.77
N LEU A 53 -2.19 7.42 14.84
CA LEU A 53 -2.52 6.40 13.85
C LEU A 53 -2.71 7.05 12.48
N ILE A 54 -3.49 8.13 12.41
CA ILE A 54 -3.77 8.85 11.15
C ILE A 54 -2.47 9.38 10.55
N ILE A 55 -1.62 10.01 11.36
CA ILE A 55 -0.29 10.48 10.92
C ILE A 55 0.53 9.30 10.40
N GLY A 56 0.60 8.20 11.15
CA GLY A 56 1.39 7.03 10.79
C GLY A 56 0.94 6.40 9.46
N ILE A 57 -0.38 6.22 9.28
CA ILE A 57 -0.96 5.75 8.02
C ILE A 57 -0.53 6.69 6.90
N MET A 58 -0.83 7.98 7.00
CA MET A 58 -0.58 8.92 5.91
C MET A 58 0.89 9.02 5.53
N VAL A 59 1.81 9.01 6.50
CA VAL A 59 3.26 9.06 6.24
C VAL A 59 3.74 7.77 5.57
N VAL A 60 3.30 6.60 6.05
CA VAL A 60 3.67 5.31 5.44
C VAL A 60 3.17 5.22 4.00
N PHE A 61 1.91 5.59 3.76
CA PHE A 61 1.35 5.57 2.41
C PHE A 61 1.95 6.64 1.51
N ALA A 62 2.35 7.81 2.03
CA ALA A 62 3.06 8.81 1.24
C ALA A 62 4.45 8.32 0.82
N ILE A 63 5.17 7.61 1.71
CA ILE A 63 6.46 6.98 1.39
C ILE A 63 6.27 5.88 0.34
N ALA A 64 5.29 4.98 0.54
CA ALA A 64 5.01 3.93 -0.43
C ALA A 64 4.59 4.51 -1.80
N GLY A 65 3.75 5.55 -1.80
CA GLY A 65 3.30 6.24 -3.01
C GLY A 65 4.45 6.90 -3.78
N THR A 66 5.37 7.59 -3.08
CA THR A 66 6.47 8.32 -3.75
C THR A 66 7.58 7.40 -4.29
N VAL A 67 7.77 6.23 -3.67
CA VAL A 67 8.81 5.27 -4.06
C VAL A 67 8.29 4.28 -5.09
N GLU A 68 7.10 3.72 -4.90
CA GLU A 68 6.60 2.58 -5.68
C GLU A 68 5.36 2.91 -6.50
N GLY A 69 4.71 4.04 -6.27
CA GLY A 69 3.43 4.32 -6.92
C GLY A 69 2.25 3.58 -6.27
N PHE A 70 2.34 3.32 -4.96
CA PHE A 70 1.46 2.47 -4.13
C PHE A 70 -0.01 2.94 -4.02
N ALA A 71 -0.71 3.15 -5.13
CA ALA A 71 -2.10 3.60 -5.14
C ALA A 71 -3.06 2.40 -5.20
N GLU A 72 -2.78 1.41 -6.05
CA GLU A 72 -3.65 0.27 -6.31
C GLU A 72 -3.66 -0.74 -5.16
N GLU A 73 -2.53 -0.90 -4.48
CA GLU A 73 -2.35 -1.81 -3.35
C GLU A 73 -3.11 -1.35 -2.09
N THR A 74 -3.50 -0.07 -2.04
CA THR A 74 -4.23 0.52 -0.90
C THR A 74 -5.58 -0.16 -0.64
N LEU A 75 -6.21 -0.71 -1.67
CA LEU A 75 -7.51 -1.38 -1.61
C LEU A 75 -7.56 -2.45 -0.51
N GLY A 76 -6.47 -3.18 -0.38
CA GLY A 76 -6.33 -4.24 0.60
C GLY A 76 -6.34 -3.74 2.05
N PHE A 77 -5.83 -2.54 2.28
CA PHE A 77 -5.68 -1.98 3.63
C PHE A 77 -6.98 -1.40 4.18
N TYR A 78 -7.99 -1.11 3.34
CA TYR A 78 -9.29 -0.62 3.84
C TYR A 78 -9.95 -1.60 4.79
N ALA A 79 -9.92 -2.89 4.46
CA ALA A 79 -10.51 -3.92 5.30
C ALA A 79 -9.88 -3.97 6.70
N LEU A 80 -8.61 -3.59 6.84
CA LEU A 80 -7.87 -3.57 8.11
C LEU A 80 -8.06 -2.24 8.86
N LEU A 81 -7.90 -1.13 8.14
CA LEU A 81 -7.79 0.19 8.74
C LEU A 81 -9.15 0.82 9.04
N VAL A 82 -10.20 0.51 8.27
CA VAL A 82 -11.57 0.97 8.56
C VAL A 82 -12.05 0.52 9.94
N PRO A 83 -12.06 -0.79 10.29
CA PRO A 83 -12.49 -1.21 11.62
C PRO A 83 -11.59 -0.66 12.73
N LEU A 84 -10.29 -0.50 12.48
CA LEU A 84 -9.36 0.10 13.44
C LEU A 84 -9.67 1.57 13.72
N THR A 85 -9.99 2.37 12.70
CA THR A 85 -10.35 3.78 12.88
C THR A 85 -11.72 3.94 13.52
N LEU A 86 -12.69 3.07 13.17
CA LEU A 86 -14.01 3.01 13.82
C LEU A 86 -13.86 2.71 15.32
N ALA A 87 -13.04 1.72 15.68
CA ALA A 87 -12.72 1.38 17.07
C ALA A 87 -12.16 2.55 17.88
N LEU A 88 -11.47 3.49 17.23
CA LEU A 88 -10.90 4.69 17.84
C LEU A 88 -11.85 5.91 17.88
N GLY A 89 -13.09 5.73 17.41
CA GLY A 89 -14.14 6.74 17.37
C GLY A 89 -14.10 7.67 16.16
N TYR A 90 -13.38 7.30 15.10
CA TYR A 90 -13.42 8.00 13.81
C TYR A 90 -14.44 7.35 12.86
N ASP A 91 -14.73 8.00 11.74
CA ASP A 91 -15.60 7.42 10.70
C ASP A 91 -14.80 6.72 9.59
N ARG A 92 -15.53 6.07 8.68
CA ARG A 92 -14.96 5.40 7.50
C ARG A 92 -14.23 6.37 6.58
N MET A 93 -14.73 7.61 6.44
CA MET A 93 -14.08 8.66 5.65
C MET A 93 -12.68 8.99 6.18
N THR A 94 -12.49 9.00 7.51
CA THR A 94 -11.16 9.21 8.10
C THR A 94 -10.17 8.12 7.69
N ALA A 95 -10.59 6.84 7.70
CA ALA A 95 -9.75 5.73 7.27
C ALA A 95 -9.41 5.81 5.78
N VAL A 96 -10.45 5.92 4.95
CA VAL A 96 -10.30 5.93 3.49
C VAL A 96 -9.52 7.16 3.04
N GLY A 97 -9.85 8.32 3.59
CA GLY A 97 -9.18 9.59 3.30
C GLY A 97 -7.70 9.57 3.68
N ALA A 98 -7.34 9.02 4.85
CA ALA A 98 -5.94 8.91 5.27
C ALA A 98 -5.11 8.03 4.30
N ILE A 99 -5.70 6.93 3.83
CA ILE A 99 -5.04 6.00 2.91
C ILE A 99 -4.90 6.62 1.53
N ILE A 100 -6.01 7.07 0.92
CA ILE A 100 -6.03 7.63 -0.44
C ILE A 100 -5.20 8.91 -0.50
N ALA A 101 -5.39 9.83 0.44
CA ALA A 101 -4.66 11.10 0.41
C ALA A 101 -3.18 10.91 0.72
N GLY A 102 -2.83 9.98 1.62
CA GLY A 102 -1.45 9.60 1.89
C GLY A 102 -0.77 9.07 0.62
N ALA A 103 -1.33 8.01 0.03
CA ALA A 103 -0.79 7.40 -1.18
C ALA A 103 -0.77 8.39 -2.35
N GLY A 104 -1.88 9.10 -2.57
CA GLY A 104 -2.04 10.06 -3.66
C GLY A 104 -1.03 11.20 -3.61
N ILE A 105 -0.69 11.73 -2.44
CA ILE A 105 0.35 12.77 -2.32
C ILE A 105 1.73 12.20 -2.56
N GLY A 106 1.98 10.96 -2.10
CA GLY A 106 3.20 10.25 -2.43
C GLY A 106 3.38 10.16 -3.95
N VAL A 107 2.35 9.69 -4.66
CA VAL A 107 2.36 9.60 -6.12
C VAL A 107 2.51 10.98 -6.78
N LEU A 108 1.78 11.99 -6.30
CA LEU A 108 1.86 13.36 -6.82
C LEU A 108 3.28 13.94 -6.69
N CYS A 109 3.96 13.66 -5.58
CA CYS A 109 5.32 14.14 -5.30
C CYS A 109 6.40 13.10 -5.62
N SER A 110 6.12 12.17 -6.53
CA SER A 110 6.94 11.00 -6.86
C SER A 110 8.44 11.32 -6.96
N THR A 111 9.23 10.75 -6.06
CA THR A 111 10.68 10.95 -6.00
C THR A 111 11.39 10.02 -6.98
N VAL A 112 11.21 8.72 -6.79
CA VAL A 112 11.89 7.65 -7.55
C VAL A 112 10.90 6.64 -8.15
N ASN A 113 9.60 6.92 -8.07
CA ASN A 113 8.54 6.10 -8.63
C ASN A 113 8.85 5.74 -10.10
N PRO A 114 9.04 4.45 -10.43
CA PRO A 114 9.41 4.02 -11.78
C PRO A 114 8.28 4.25 -12.79
N PHE A 115 7.02 4.22 -12.34
CA PHE A 115 5.85 4.37 -13.20
C PHE A 115 5.59 5.82 -13.61
N ALA A 116 5.78 6.76 -12.69
CA ALA A 116 5.57 8.18 -12.93
C ALA A 116 6.89 8.87 -13.33
N THR A 117 7.78 9.06 -12.35
CA THR A 117 9.02 9.82 -12.54
C THR A 117 10.00 9.08 -13.45
N GLY A 118 10.11 7.75 -13.34
CA GLY A 118 10.95 6.94 -14.22
C GLY A 118 10.55 7.05 -15.70
N THR A 119 9.27 6.82 -16.00
CA THR A 119 8.71 6.98 -17.36
C THR A 119 8.89 8.39 -17.90
N ALA A 120 8.56 9.42 -17.11
CA ALA A 120 8.68 10.81 -17.54
C ALA A 120 10.14 11.22 -17.81
N SER A 121 11.07 10.80 -16.95
CA SER A 121 12.49 11.10 -17.11
C SER A 121 13.08 10.41 -18.34
N SER A 122 12.65 9.17 -18.61
CA SER A 122 13.07 8.41 -19.80
C SER A 122 12.53 9.04 -21.09
N ALA A 123 11.29 9.54 -21.07
CA ALA A 123 10.69 10.23 -22.22
C ALA A 123 11.34 11.60 -22.48
N ALA A 124 11.86 12.26 -21.45
CA ALA A 124 12.52 13.55 -21.53
C ALA A 124 14.05 13.46 -21.68
N ASP A 125 14.62 12.25 -21.71
CA ASP A 125 16.07 11.98 -21.76
C ASP A 125 16.86 12.69 -20.64
N VAL A 126 16.31 12.71 -19.42
CA VAL A 126 16.93 13.29 -18.22
C VAL A 126 17.13 12.24 -17.12
N PRO A 127 18.12 12.40 -16.22
CA PRO A 127 18.26 11.53 -15.07
C PRO A 127 17.05 11.59 -14.13
N ILE A 128 16.63 10.46 -13.57
CA ILE A 128 15.47 10.37 -12.66
C ILE A 128 15.62 11.27 -11.40
N GLY A 129 16.87 11.46 -10.96
CA GLY A 129 17.21 12.31 -9.82
C GLY A 129 17.13 13.81 -10.11
N ASP A 130 16.95 14.23 -11.35
CA ASP A 130 16.83 15.64 -11.67
C ASP A 130 15.55 16.23 -11.04
N GLY A 131 15.70 17.35 -10.34
CA GLY A 131 14.62 17.97 -9.55
C GLY A 131 14.27 17.27 -8.23
N ILE A 132 15.02 16.25 -7.76
CA ILE A 132 14.68 15.48 -6.55
C ILE A 132 14.51 16.34 -5.28
N VAL A 133 15.31 17.40 -5.13
CA VAL A 133 15.23 18.31 -3.97
C VAL A 133 13.88 19.03 -3.93
N LEU A 134 13.41 19.51 -5.10
CA LEU A 134 12.10 20.15 -5.20
C LEU A 134 10.98 19.15 -4.91
N ARG A 135 11.07 17.92 -5.43
CA ARG A 135 10.07 16.87 -5.18
C ARG A 135 10.03 16.47 -3.70
N LEU A 136 11.18 16.36 -3.04
CA LEU A 136 11.25 16.11 -1.59
C LEU A 136 10.67 17.26 -0.77
N ALA A 137 10.96 18.52 -1.14
CA ALA A 137 10.37 19.68 -0.50
C ALA A 137 8.84 19.70 -0.66
N MET A 138 8.34 19.43 -1.87
CA MET A 138 6.92 19.30 -2.16
C MET A 138 6.28 18.16 -1.36
N LEU A 139 6.91 16.99 -1.32
CA LEU A 139 6.44 15.83 -0.56
C LEU A 139 6.26 16.20 0.92
N VAL A 140 7.29 16.77 1.55
CA VAL A 140 7.23 17.18 2.96
C VAL A 140 6.11 18.20 3.20
N VAL A 141 6.06 19.27 2.41
CA VAL A 141 5.07 20.34 2.59
C VAL A 141 3.65 19.84 2.37
N LEU A 142 3.40 19.14 1.27
CA LEU A 142 2.06 18.66 0.91
C LEU A 142 1.58 17.52 1.82
N THR A 143 2.49 16.66 2.28
CA THR A 143 2.15 15.67 3.31
C THR A 143 1.77 16.35 4.62
N ILE A 144 2.52 17.35 5.09
CA ILE A 144 2.19 18.08 6.33
C ILE A 144 0.82 18.75 6.22
N VAL A 145 0.55 19.47 5.13
CA VAL A 145 -0.73 20.17 4.91
C VAL A 145 -1.89 19.18 4.93
N THR A 146 -1.75 18.06 4.24
CA THR A 146 -2.83 17.07 4.12
C THR A 146 -3.02 16.28 5.40
N VAL A 147 -1.95 15.95 6.11
CA VAL A 147 -2.04 15.39 7.46
C VAL A 147 -2.78 16.35 8.38
N ALA A 148 -2.45 17.64 8.36
CA ALA A 148 -3.14 18.64 9.17
C ALA A 148 -4.63 18.72 8.84
N TYR A 149 -4.99 18.69 7.56
CA TYR A 149 -6.38 18.67 7.11
C TYR A 149 -7.13 17.41 7.57
N MET A 150 -6.53 16.23 7.41
CA MET A 150 -7.16 14.98 7.87
C MET A 150 -7.28 14.92 9.39
N LEU A 151 -6.31 15.44 10.13
CA LEU A 151 -6.42 15.56 11.59
C LEU A 151 -7.52 16.52 12.02
N TRP A 152 -7.67 17.64 11.32
CA TRP A 152 -8.78 18.57 11.54
C TRP A 152 -10.13 17.88 11.32
N TYR A 153 -10.29 17.18 10.19
CA TYR A 153 -11.50 16.42 9.87
C TYR A 153 -11.79 15.34 10.90
N ALA A 154 -10.81 14.50 11.20
CA ALA A 154 -10.95 13.40 12.14
C ALA A 154 -11.32 13.87 13.54
N ARG A 155 -10.75 15.00 14.01
CA ARG A 155 -11.14 15.63 15.28
C ARG A 155 -12.57 16.14 15.25
N ARG A 156 -13.01 16.73 14.13
CA ARG A 156 -14.37 17.23 13.95
C ARG A 156 -15.40 16.10 14.09
N VAL A 157 -15.17 14.98 13.41
CA VAL A 157 -16.07 13.80 13.46
C VAL A 157 -16.02 13.12 14.83
N LYS A 158 -14.83 13.02 15.44
CA LYS A 158 -14.69 12.39 16.76
C LYS A 158 -15.40 13.17 17.86
N ASN A 159 -15.36 14.51 17.80
CA ASN A 159 -16.03 15.36 18.78
C ASN A 159 -17.54 15.46 18.54
N ASP A 160 -17.97 15.35 17.29
CA ASP A 160 -19.36 15.48 16.88
C ASP A 160 -19.64 14.54 15.70
N PRO A 161 -20.19 13.34 15.99
CA PRO A 161 -20.43 12.31 14.98
C PRO A 161 -21.35 12.74 13.83
N GLU A 162 -22.22 13.73 14.02
CA GLU A 162 -23.11 14.24 12.97
C GLU A 162 -22.35 14.98 11.86
N LYS A 163 -21.11 15.39 12.15
CA LYS A 163 -20.24 16.04 11.16
C LYS A 163 -19.51 15.05 10.25
N SER A 164 -19.77 13.75 10.36
CA SER A 164 -19.27 12.75 9.40
C SER A 164 -19.86 13.01 8.02
N TRP A 165 -18.99 13.11 7.01
CA TRP A 165 -19.41 13.30 5.62
C TRP A 165 -19.80 11.98 4.94
N SER A 166 -19.25 10.85 5.39
CA SER A 166 -19.71 9.54 4.92
C SER A 166 -21.04 9.11 5.54
N GLY A 167 -21.46 9.77 6.62
CA GLY A 167 -22.48 9.25 7.51
C GLY A 167 -22.02 7.97 8.22
N TRP A 168 -22.93 7.39 8.99
CA TRP A 168 -22.71 6.16 9.76
C TRP A 168 -23.58 5.03 9.22
N GLN A 169 -23.01 3.85 9.06
CA GLN A 169 -23.72 2.65 8.68
C GLN A 169 -24.10 1.82 9.92
N PRO A 170 -25.12 0.96 9.86
CA PRO A 170 -25.43 0.03 10.93
C PRO A 170 -24.19 -0.80 11.32
N GLY A 171 -23.90 -0.90 12.61
CA GLY A 171 -22.72 -1.61 13.13
C GLY A 171 -21.45 -0.77 13.28
N ASP A 172 -21.33 0.39 12.63
CA ASP A 172 -20.09 1.21 12.69
C ASP A 172 -19.76 1.70 14.09
N ARG A 173 -20.80 2.00 14.87
CA ARG A 173 -20.66 2.54 16.24
C ARG A 173 -20.56 1.46 17.31
N ASP A 174 -20.81 0.21 16.92
CA ASP A 174 -20.69 -0.96 17.79
C ASP A 174 -19.24 -1.46 17.82
N VAL A 175 -18.45 -1.13 16.79
CA VAL A 175 -17.00 -1.34 16.75
C VAL A 175 -16.33 -0.33 17.68
N LYS A 176 -16.08 -0.73 18.92
CA LYS A 176 -15.32 0.06 19.90
C LYS A 176 -14.03 -0.64 20.27
N ALA A 177 -12.97 0.13 20.49
CA ALA A 177 -11.80 -0.39 21.19
C ALA A 177 -12.25 -0.84 22.58
N ASP A 178 -12.06 -2.13 22.88
CA ASP A 178 -12.40 -2.69 24.17
C ASP A 178 -11.59 -1.98 25.27
N ASP A 179 -12.23 -1.63 26.39
CA ASP A 179 -11.55 -0.98 27.52
C ASP A 179 -10.68 -1.98 28.31
N HIS A 180 -10.86 -3.28 28.05
CA HIS A 180 -10.05 -4.35 28.61
C HIS A 180 -8.68 -4.42 27.95
N GLU A 181 -7.63 -4.56 28.77
CA GLU A 181 -6.30 -4.86 28.27
C GLU A 181 -6.36 -6.20 27.50
N PRO A 182 -6.01 -6.21 26.20
CA PRO A 182 -6.09 -7.43 25.40
C PRO A 182 -5.18 -8.49 25.99
N ASP A 183 -5.70 -9.73 26.07
CA ASP A 183 -4.96 -10.89 26.55
C ASP A 183 -3.54 -10.94 25.98
N SER A 184 -2.59 -11.39 26.80
CA SER A 184 -1.20 -11.51 26.42
C SER A 184 -1.07 -12.31 25.12
N LEU A 185 -0.39 -11.73 24.12
CA LEU A 185 -0.22 -12.39 22.82
C LEU A 185 0.45 -13.75 23.02
N THR A 186 -0.10 -14.76 22.37
CA THR A 186 0.55 -16.06 22.27
C THR A 186 1.89 -15.93 21.55
N LYS A 187 2.86 -16.80 21.88
CA LYS A 187 4.18 -16.83 21.20
C LYS A 187 4.04 -16.93 19.68
N ARG A 188 2.98 -17.60 19.19
CA ARG A 188 2.63 -17.70 17.77
C ARG A 188 2.21 -16.36 17.17
N GLN A 189 1.38 -15.58 17.85
CA GLN A 189 0.97 -14.24 17.38
C GLN A 189 2.14 -13.25 17.37
N ILE A 190 3.04 -13.32 18.37
CA ILE A 190 4.27 -12.52 18.39
C ILE A 190 5.17 -12.89 17.21
N LEU A 191 5.36 -14.18 16.96
CA LEU A 191 6.14 -14.66 15.83
C LEU A 191 5.56 -14.19 14.50
N VAL A 192 4.25 -14.33 14.29
CA VAL A 192 3.57 -13.86 13.07
C VAL A 192 3.71 -12.35 12.90
N ARG A 193 3.59 -11.56 13.97
CA ARG A 193 3.79 -10.10 13.92
C ARG A 193 5.19 -9.71 13.48
N TRP A 194 6.20 -10.37 14.05
CA TRP A 194 7.59 -10.15 13.66
C TRP A 194 7.86 -10.63 12.25
N LEU A 195 7.28 -11.76 11.83
CA LEU A 195 7.38 -12.25 10.46
C LEU A 195 6.82 -11.24 9.48
N VAL A 196 5.59 -10.75 9.70
CA VAL A 196 4.97 -9.74 8.83
C VAL A 196 5.79 -8.45 8.82
N GLY A 197 6.15 -7.92 9.99
CA GLY A 197 6.94 -6.69 10.08
C GLY A 197 8.31 -6.80 9.41
N LEU A 198 9.00 -7.93 9.59
CA LEU A 198 10.29 -8.21 8.99
C LEU A 198 10.17 -8.44 7.48
N THR A 199 9.12 -9.10 7.01
CA THR A 199 8.84 -9.26 5.58
C THR A 199 8.63 -7.90 4.91
N PHE A 200 7.83 -7.01 5.50
CA PHE A 200 7.64 -5.66 4.96
C PHE A 200 8.93 -4.83 5.00
N ALA A 201 9.68 -4.88 6.10
CA ALA A 201 10.96 -4.18 6.18
C ALA A 201 11.98 -4.71 5.17
N PHE A 202 12.01 -6.03 4.97
CA PHE A 202 12.86 -6.68 3.97
C PHE A 202 12.44 -6.33 2.54
N MET A 203 11.13 -6.28 2.25
CA MET A 203 10.62 -5.84 0.94
C MET A 203 11.07 -4.41 0.64
N ILE A 204 10.85 -3.46 1.57
CA ILE A 204 11.29 -2.08 1.41
C ILE A 204 12.81 -2.02 1.16
N PHE A 205 13.60 -2.78 1.93
CA PHE A 205 15.04 -2.85 1.74
C PHE A 205 15.45 -3.44 0.37
N ALA A 206 14.74 -4.47 -0.10
CA ALA A 206 15.07 -5.18 -1.34
C ALA A 206 14.74 -4.38 -2.61
N ILE A 207 13.78 -3.44 -2.51
CA ILE A 207 13.31 -2.61 -3.62
C ILE A 207 14.17 -1.35 -3.79
N ILE A 208 14.70 -0.78 -2.69
CA ILE A 208 15.46 0.47 -2.76
C ILE A 208 16.77 0.25 -3.54
N PRO A 209 17.01 1.01 -4.63
CA PRO A 209 18.27 0.94 -5.39
C PRO A 209 19.36 1.74 -4.66
N TRP A 210 19.92 1.14 -3.61
CA TRP A 210 20.80 1.81 -2.63
C TRP A 210 22.02 2.49 -3.25
N ALA A 211 22.62 1.95 -4.31
CA ALA A 211 23.74 2.55 -5.02
C ALA A 211 23.34 3.88 -5.62
N THR A 212 22.19 3.92 -6.28
CA THR A 212 21.69 5.14 -6.91
C THR A 212 21.31 6.20 -5.87
N VAL A 213 20.79 5.77 -4.72
CA VAL A 213 20.42 6.64 -3.59
C VAL A 213 21.67 7.24 -2.92
N ILE A 214 22.73 6.46 -2.73
CA ILE A 214 23.90 6.86 -1.95
C ILE A 214 24.98 7.54 -2.82
N LYS A 215 25.17 7.07 -4.05
CA LYS A 215 26.28 7.47 -4.92
C LYS A 215 25.84 8.22 -6.18
N GLY A 216 24.54 8.40 -6.38
CA GLY A 216 23.98 9.13 -7.52
C GLY A 216 23.58 8.24 -8.71
N PRO A 217 23.00 8.82 -9.76
CA PRO A 217 22.25 8.08 -10.79
C PRO A 217 23.05 7.03 -11.57
N ASP A 218 24.35 7.26 -11.75
CA ASP A 218 25.24 6.39 -12.54
C ASP A 218 26.00 5.35 -11.69
N ALA A 219 25.66 5.26 -10.41
CA ALA A 219 26.31 4.34 -9.49
C ALA A 219 25.93 2.89 -9.78
N LYS A 220 26.95 2.02 -9.89
CA LYS A 220 26.74 0.57 -10.01
C LYS A 220 26.19 0.02 -8.69
N SER A 221 25.19 -0.86 -8.79
CA SER A 221 24.58 -1.56 -7.66
C SER A 221 25.64 -2.16 -6.73
N PHE A 222 25.46 -2.01 -5.43
CA PHE A 222 26.29 -2.68 -4.44
C PHE A 222 26.10 -4.21 -4.53
N GLY A 223 27.12 -4.99 -4.18
CA GLY A 223 27.03 -6.47 -4.24
C GLY A 223 26.02 -7.10 -3.27
N TRP A 224 25.44 -6.31 -2.38
CA TRP A 224 24.38 -6.69 -1.45
C TRP A 224 23.01 -6.12 -1.84
N GLU A 225 22.94 -5.32 -2.91
CA GLU A 225 21.67 -4.91 -3.50
C GLU A 225 21.00 -6.11 -4.14
N LEU A 226 19.71 -6.24 -3.85
CA LEU A 226 18.87 -7.32 -4.35
C LEU A 226 18.23 -6.92 -5.70
N ASP A 227 18.02 -5.62 -5.93
CA ASP A 227 17.37 -5.06 -7.12
C ASP A 227 16.02 -5.74 -7.43
N TRP A 228 15.26 -6.07 -6.37
CA TRP A 228 14.01 -6.81 -6.50
C TRP A 228 12.89 -5.97 -7.10
N TYR A 229 12.07 -6.61 -7.93
CA TYR A 229 10.92 -5.99 -8.57
C TYR A 229 9.69 -6.89 -8.45
N PHE A 230 8.65 -6.64 -9.25
CA PHE A 230 7.37 -7.34 -9.13
C PHE A 230 7.43 -8.87 -9.06
N PRO A 231 8.24 -9.58 -9.86
CA PRO A 231 8.28 -11.04 -9.83
C PRO A 231 8.72 -11.60 -8.46
N GLU A 232 9.74 -11.02 -7.85
CA GLU A 232 10.32 -11.46 -6.58
C GLU A 232 9.39 -11.15 -5.40
N LEU A 233 8.75 -9.98 -5.41
CA LEU A 233 7.76 -9.61 -4.40
C LEU A 233 6.49 -10.47 -4.51
N THR A 234 6.05 -10.77 -5.73
CA THR A 234 4.92 -11.68 -5.98
C THR A 234 5.22 -13.08 -5.46
N ALA A 235 6.44 -13.59 -5.68
CA ALA A 235 6.87 -14.89 -5.15
C ALA A 235 6.84 -14.92 -3.61
N LEU A 236 7.24 -13.84 -2.95
CA LEU A 236 7.17 -13.69 -1.49
C LEU A 236 5.73 -13.82 -0.95
N PHE A 237 4.76 -13.18 -1.60
CA PHE A 237 3.35 -13.28 -1.23
C PHE A 237 2.75 -14.66 -1.53
N LEU A 238 3.18 -15.32 -2.61
CA LEU A 238 2.76 -16.68 -2.95
C LEU A 238 3.31 -17.72 -1.96
N LEU A 239 4.53 -17.51 -1.43
CA LEU A 239 5.17 -18.39 -0.46
C LEU A 239 4.60 -18.26 0.97
N ALA A 240 3.82 -17.22 1.26
CA ALA A 240 3.14 -17.02 2.56
C ALA A 240 2.01 -18.03 2.86
N ARG A 241 1.91 -19.13 2.09
CA ARG A 241 1.03 -20.29 2.27
C ARG A 241 -0.46 -19.94 2.26
N VAL A 242 -0.87 -19.19 1.23
CA VAL A 242 -2.26 -19.09 0.79
C VAL A 242 -2.68 -20.43 0.18
N ARG A 243 -3.83 -20.99 0.59
CA ARG A 243 -4.37 -22.22 0.01
C ARG A 243 -4.83 -21.98 -1.44
N TYR A 244 -3.93 -22.34 -2.36
CA TYR A 244 -3.98 -22.15 -3.81
C TYR A 244 -5.23 -22.74 -4.49
N ASP A 245 -5.77 -23.82 -3.95
CA ASP A 245 -6.85 -24.63 -4.51
C ASP A 245 -8.20 -23.89 -4.63
N ARG A 246 -8.54 -23.06 -3.64
CA ARG A 246 -9.84 -22.36 -3.60
C ARG A 246 -9.77 -21.01 -4.33
N TYR A 247 -8.59 -20.40 -4.30
CA TYR A 247 -8.34 -19.09 -4.89
C TYR A 247 -8.26 -19.15 -6.42
N VAL A 248 -7.55 -20.14 -6.98
CA VAL A 248 -7.47 -20.33 -8.44
C VAL A 248 -8.86 -20.60 -9.03
N LYS A 249 -9.72 -21.35 -8.33
CA LYS A 249 -11.10 -21.60 -8.77
C LYS A 249 -11.98 -20.34 -8.75
N PHE A 250 -11.74 -19.41 -7.83
CA PHE A 250 -12.44 -18.14 -7.76
C PHE A 250 -11.98 -17.17 -8.86
N ILE A 251 -10.68 -17.10 -9.11
CA ILE A 251 -10.08 -16.07 -9.97
C ILE A 251 -9.93 -16.49 -11.44
N ALA A 252 -9.77 -17.77 -11.74
CA ALA A 252 -9.64 -18.27 -13.11
C ALA A 252 -10.73 -17.80 -14.09
N PRO A 253 -12.04 -17.74 -13.73
CA PRO A 253 -13.05 -17.22 -14.66
C PRO A 253 -12.88 -15.71 -14.94
N LEU A 254 -12.51 -14.92 -13.92
CA LEU A 254 -12.22 -13.49 -14.09
C LEU A 254 -10.98 -13.28 -14.97
N MET A 255 -9.93 -14.09 -14.79
CA MET A 255 -8.73 -14.10 -15.63
C MET A 255 -9.06 -14.33 -17.10
N GLY A 256 -9.93 -15.31 -17.38
CA GLY A 256 -10.37 -15.61 -18.74
C GLY A 256 -11.12 -14.44 -19.38
N ILE A 257 -12.04 -13.81 -18.64
CA ILE A 257 -12.81 -12.66 -19.12
C ILE A 257 -11.90 -11.46 -19.41
N LEU A 258 -11.00 -11.13 -18.48
CA LEU A 258 -10.08 -10.01 -18.64
C LEU A 258 -9.11 -10.23 -19.79
N PHE A 259 -8.59 -11.45 -19.97
CA PHE A 259 -7.73 -11.80 -21.10
C PHE A 259 -8.45 -11.57 -22.44
N VAL A 260 -9.70 -12.03 -22.57
CA VAL A 260 -10.50 -11.82 -23.79
C VAL A 260 -10.74 -10.34 -24.04
N LEU A 261 -11.10 -9.57 -23.01
CA LEU A 261 -11.32 -8.13 -23.14
C LEU A 261 -10.05 -7.41 -23.59
N ILE A 262 -8.90 -7.73 -23.00
CA ILE A 262 -7.60 -7.15 -23.39
C ILE A 262 -7.28 -7.48 -24.85
N CYS A 263 -7.47 -8.74 -25.29
CA CYS A 263 -7.28 -9.12 -26.68
C CYS A 263 -8.20 -8.34 -27.64
N VAL A 264 -9.46 -8.13 -27.26
CA VAL A 264 -10.42 -7.35 -28.04
C VAL A 264 -10.00 -5.88 -28.12
N PHE A 265 -9.64 -5.26 -26.99
CA PHE A 265 -9.19 -3.87 -26.96
C PHE A 265 -7.91 -3.66 -27.77
N LEU A 266 -6.94 -4.57 -27.68
CA LEU A 266 -5.71 -4.52 -28.48
C LEU A 266 -5.99 -4.71 -29.97
N ALA A 267 -6.90 -5.61 -30.34
CA ALA A 267 -7.30 -5.81 -31.74
C ALA A 267 -8.03 -4.58 -32.31
N VAL A 268 -8.90 -3.95 -31.52
CA VAL A 268 -9.60 -2.71 -31.90
C VAL A 268 -8.63 -1.54 -32.00
N ALA A 269 -7.70 -1.39 -31.05
CA ALA A 269 -6.67 -0.34 -31.10
C ALA A 269 -5.77 -0.50 -32.34
N ALA A 270 -5.31 -1.72 -32.64
CA ALA A 270 -4.52 -2.00 -33.84
C ALA A 270 -5.28 -1.75 -35.15
N TRP A 271 -6.61 -1.83 -35.12
CA TRP A 271 -7.46 -1.56 -36.28
C TRP A 271 -7.76 -0.06 -36.48
N LEU A 272 -7.74 0.72 -35.40
CA LEU A 272 -8.02 2.16 -35.42
C LEU A 272 -6.78 3.04 -35.65
N GLY A 273 -5.56 2.49 -35.52
CA GLY A 273 -4.30 3.17 -35.76
C GLY A 273 -3.67 3.69 -34.48
#